data_AF-A0AAV3PGD0-F1
#
_entry.id   AF-A0AAV3PGD0-F1
#
_cell.length_a   1.000
_cell.length_b   1.000
_cell.length_c   1.000
_cell.angle_alpha   90.00
_cell.angle_beta   90.00
_cell.angle_gamma   90.00
#
_symmetry.space_group_name_H-M   'P 1'
#
loop_
_entity.id
_entity.type
_entity.pdbx_description
1 polymer ?
#
loop_
_entity_poly.entity_id
_entity_poly.type
_entity_poly.pdbx_seq_one_letter_code
_entity_poly.pdbx_strand_id
1 'polypeptide(L)'
;MENNWVAAVQLRQNVSHWRTLFYLEQLILKHDAAAHCIRITQMANGIDFFFADKTHAVKFVKFIAKVTPMRCRHDQQLVSNPDNFKFTFSVEISPVCREDLICLPPSLGNIGPLVICTQVTNTIALLEPHTLRHCFWDSRQYWSSSFKSLLSSRQLVDYLILDVKRVSCEVDIRGSKYALYDACVTRVSDFGKKYRIFNTRTHLGHLLSRGDHALGYEVHGTNNCIELKNCLFPEVVLIKKSYEEKRQKKSGKPRSWKLKSLEMEVDDSAKGKDDEERSAEYEQFLRDLEENREMRTNVSLYRNKEYQPSEIAEGDDVPYIALEELLDD
;
A
#
# COMPACT_ATOMS: atom_id res chain seq x y z
N MET A 1 -31.04 15.34 15.23
CA MET A 1 -31.43 14.11 14.52
C MET A 1 -30.81 12.96 15.29
N GLU A 2 -31.63 12.18 15.98
CA GLU A 2 -31.21 11.15 16.93
C GLU A 2 -30.42 10.02 16.24
N ASN A 3 -29.42 9.49 16.94
CA ASN A 3 -28.52 8.43 16.49
C ASN A 3 -29.28 7.11 16.23
N ASN A 4 -29.92 7.02 15.05
CA ASN A 4 -30.78 5.91 14.60
C ASN A 4 -30.00 4.70 14.05
N TRP A 5 -28.72 4.57 14.42
CA TRP A 5 -27.91 3.42 14.05
C TRP A 5 -27.98 2.33 15.13
N VAL A 6 -27.99 1.08 14.69
CA VAL A 6 -28.04 -0.12 15.53
C VAL A 6 -26.68 -0.80 15.57
N ALA A 7 -25.93 -0.76 14.47
CA ALA A 7 -24.58 -1.33 14.40
C ALA A 7 -23.57 -0.32 13.86
N ALA A 8 -22.37 -0.32 14.42
CA ALA A 8 -21.23 0.46 13.95
C ALA A 8 -20.05 -0.46 13.66
N VAL A 9 -19.38 -0.26 12.53
CA VAL A 9 -18.12 -0.93 12.17
C VAL A 9 -17.01 0.10 12.20
N GLN A 10 -16.08 -0.06 13.13
CA GLN A 10 -14.96 0.85 13.34
C GLN A 10 -13.71 0.26 12.69
N LEU A 11 -13.42 0.70 11.47
CA LEU A 11 -12.29 0.24 10.68
C LEU A 11 -11.05 1.06 11.05
N ARG A 12 -9.99 0.41 11.52
CA ARG A 12 -8.73 1.06 11.94
C ARG A 12 -7.52 0.36 11.35
N GLN A 13 -6.50 1.14 10.98
CA GLN A 13 -5.17 0.63 10.65
C GLN A 13 -4.14 1.46 11.42
N ASN A 14 -3.27 0.80 12.18
CA ASN A 14 -2.27 1.49 13.00
C ASN A 14 -0.99 1.75 12.19
N VAL A 15 -1.09 2.67 11.23
CA VAL A 15 0.00 3.10 10.34
C VAL A 15 -0.05 4.62 10.21
N SER A 16 1.07 5.23 9.82
CA SER A 16 1.13 6.69 9.68
C SER A 16 0.51 7.22 8.38
N HIS A 17 0.09 6.35 7.45
CA HIS A 17 -0.35 6.75 6.10
C HIS A 17 -1.68 6.11 5.68
N TRP A 18 -2.38 6.71 4.72
CA TRP A 18 -3.73 6.32 4.30
C TRP A 18 -3.80 5.41 3.06
N ARG A 19 -2.67 5.04 2.45
CA ARG A 19 -2.62 4.24 1.19
C ARG A 19 -3.54 3.01 1.17
N THR A 20 -3.56 2.19 2.23
CA THR A 20 -4.41 1.00 2.30
C THR A 20 -5.90 1.36 2.37
N LEU A 21 -6.24 2.43 3.09
CA LEU A 21 -7.62 2.90 3.26
C LEU A 21 -8.16 3.48 1.95
N PHE A 22 -7.35 4.23 1.19
CA PHE A 22 -7.72 4.69 -0.15
C PHE A 22 -8.00 3.51 -1.09
N TYR A 23 -7.16 2.47 -1.05
CA TYR A 23 -7.41 1.28 -1.85
C TYR A 23 -8.70 0.55 -1.44
N LEU A 24 -8.92 0.41 -0.14
CA LEU A 24 -10.10 -0.27 0.41
C LEU A 24 -11.39 0.48 0.09
N GLU A 25 -11.37 1.81 0.11
CA GLU A 25 -12.49 2.65 -0.36
C GLU A 25 -12.89 2.31 -1.80
N GLN A 26 -11.91 2.18 -2.70
CA GLN A 26 -12.18 1.81 -4.10
C GLN A 26 -12.76 0.40 -4.24
N LEU A 27 -12.32 -0.55 -3.41
CA LEU A 27 -12.90 -1.89 -3.37
C LEU A 27 -14.35 -1.87 -2.85
N ILE A 28 -14.63 -1.05 -1.83
CA ILE A 28 -15.99 -0.88 -1.30
C ILE A 28 -16.91 -0.31 -2.38
N LEU A 29 -16.47 0.71 -3.12
CA LEU A 29 -17.22 1.31 -4.22
C LEU A 29 -17.45 0.32 -5.37
N LYS A 30 -16.41 -0.39 -5.81
CA LYS A 30 -16.52 -1.35 -6.91
C LYS A 30 -17.50 -2.50 -6.63
N HIS A 31 -17.56 -2.94 -5.37
CA HIS A 31 -18.44 -4.04 -4.95
C HIS A 31 -19.76 -3.58 -4.34
N ASP A 32 -20.02 -2.28 -4.30
CA ASP A 32 -21.18 -1.68 -3.64
C ASP A 32 -21.38 -2.20 -2.19
N ALA A 33 -20.27 -2.41 -1.48
CA ALA A 33 -20.28 -3.12 -0.20
C ALA A 33 -20.90 -2.29 0.94
N ALA A 34 -20.96 -0.96 0.76
CA ALA A 34 -21.52 -0.01 1.73
C ALA A 34 -22.92 0.48 1.36
N ALA A 35 -23.63 -0.16 0.42
CA ALA A 35 -24.96 0.26 -0.05
C ALA A 35 -26.01 0.50 1.05
N HIS A 36 -25.93 -0.28 2.14
CA HIS A 36 -26.85 -0.20 3.28
C HIS A 36 -26.31 0.63 4.46
N CYS A 37 -25.20 1.34 4.26
CA CYS A 37 -24.64 2.24 5.26
C CYS A 37 -25.50 3.51 5.33
N ILE A 38 -25.86 3.95 6.54
CA ILE A 38 -26.61 5.19 6.76
C ILE A 38 -25.66 6.37 6.74
N ARG A 39 -24.46 6.18 7.32
CA ARG A 39 -23.48 7.24 7.52
C ARG A 39 -22.08 6.64 7.53
N ILE A 40 -21.17 7.33 6.87
CA ILE A 40 -19.74 7.03 6.90
C ILE A 40 -19.05 8.24 7.50
N THR A 41 -18.23 8.01 8.52
CA THR A 41 -17.50 9.07 9.21
C THR A 41 -16.00 8.79 9.14
N GLN A 42 -15.24 9.73 8.59
CA GLN A 42 -13.79 9.68 8.57
C GLN A 42 -13.24 10.11 9.94
N MET A 43 -12.37 9.27 10.49
CA MET A 43 -11.71 9.46 11.78
C MET A 43 -10.20 9.66 11.57
N ALA A 44 -9.46 10.10 12.60
CA ALA A 44 -8.02 10.34 12.48
C ALA A 44 -7.19 9.12 12.02
N ASN A 45 -7.58 7.90 12.43
CA ASN A 45 -6.85 6.66 12.14
C ASN A 45 -7.73 5.58 11.48
N GLY A 46 -8.77 5.99 10.77
CA GLY A 46 -9.65 5.07 10.06
C GLY A 46 -11.02 5.63 9.74
N ILE A 47 -12.00 4.75 9.59
CA ILE A 47 -13.34 5.09 9.10
C ILE A 47 -14.39 4.34 9.92
N ASP A 48 -15.47 5.02 10.28
CA ASP A 48 -16.63 4.43 10.95
C ASP A 48 -17.81 4.31 9.98
N PHE A 49 -18.39 3.11 9.91
CA PHE A 49 -19.57 2.81 9.09
C PHE A 49 -20.75 2.51 10.01
N PHE A 50 -21.86 3.22 9.83
CA PHE A 50 -23.06 3.08 10.65
C PHE A 50 -24.20 2.42 9.88
N PHE A 51 -24.85 1.41 10.49
CA PHE A 51 -25.91 0.61 9.88
C PHE A 51 -27.18 0.60 10.75
N ALA A 52 -28.34 0.55 10.09
CA ALA A 52 -29.65 0.34 10.74
C ALA A 52 -29.86 -1.11 11.17
N ASP A 53 -29.18 -2.05 10.53
CA ASP A 53 -29.31 -3.48 10.78
C ASP A 53 -27.93 -4.11 11.04
N LYS A 54 -27.84 -4.88 12.13
CA LYS A 54 -26.67 -5.71 12.46
C LYS A 54 -26.30 -6.66 11.33
N THR A 55 -27.26 -7.23 10.61
CA THR A 55 -26.98 -8.19 9.54
C THR A 55 -26.18 -7.56 8.40
N HIS A 56 -26.46 -6.29 8.07
CA HIS A 56 -25.69 -5.52 7.09
C HIS A 56 -24.28 -5.23 7.58
N ALA A 57 -24.11 -4.85 8.85
CA ALA A 57 -22.78 -4.68 9.45
C ALA A 57 -21.95 -5.99 9.41
N VAL A 58 -22.56 -7.14 9.72
CA VAL A 58 -21.88 -8.45 9.64
C VAL A 58 -21.49 -8.80 8.21
N LYS A 59 -22.35 -8.52 7.22
CA LYS A 59 -22.02 -8.71 5.79
C LYS A 59 -20.85 -7.81 5.38
N PHE A 60 -20.85 -6.56 5.82
CA PHE A 60 -19.75 -5.63 5.56
C PHE A 60 -18.43 -6.11 6.19
N VAL A 61 -18.44 -6.52 7.46
CA VAL A 61 -17.23 -7.10 8.11
C VAL A 61 -16.71 -8.33 7.36
N LYS A 62 -17.61 -9.22 6.88
CA LYS A 62 -17.22 -10.37 6.04
C LYS A 62 -16.60 -9.95 4.70
N PHE A 63 -17.10 -8.87 4.09
CA PHE A 63 -16.50 -8.30 2.89
C PHE A 63 -15.08 -7.81 3.18
N ILE A 64 -14.87 -7.02 4.24
CA ILE A 64 -13.55 -6.51 4.63
C ILE A 64 -12.57 -7.68 4.86
N ALA A 65 -12.99 -8.71 5.62
CA ALA A 65 -12.17 -9.90 5.86
C ALA A 65 -11.80 -10.69 4.57
N LYS A 66 -12.55 -10.52 3.47
CA LYS A 66 -12.25 -11.13 2.18
C LYS A 66 -11.20 -10.35 1.39
N VAL A 67 -11.01 -9.07 1.67
CA VAL A 67 -10.14 -8.18 0.88
C VAL A 67 -8.90 -7.68 1.63
N THR A 68 -8.89 -7.76 2.97
CA THR A 68 -7.75 -7.32 3.81
C THR A 68 -7.47 -8.27 4.98
N PRO A 69 -6.21 -8.42 5.43
CA PRO A 69 -5.90 -9.16 6.64
C PRO A 69 -6.32 -8.33 7.86
N MET A 70 -7.25 -8.85 8.65
CA MET A 70 -7.86 -8.11 9.74
C MET A 70 -8.26 -9.01 10.90
N ARG A 71 -8.37 -8.44 12.10
CA ARG A 71 -9.06 -9.05 13.23
C ARG A 71 -10.27 -8.21 13.59
N CYS A 72 -11.32 -8.87 14.06
CA CYS A 72 -12.54 -8.21 14.48
C CYS A 72 -12.87 -8.59 15.92
N ARG A 73 -13.15 -7.58 16.74
CA ARG A 73 -13.80 -7.75 18.04
C ARG A 73 -15.25 -7.29 17.92
N HIS A 74 -16.17 -8.00 18.57
CA HIS A 74 -17.59 -7.67 18.59
C HIS A 74 -18.03 -7.43 20.02
N ASP A 75 -18.54 -6.23 20.28
CA ASP A 75 -19.09 -5.82 21.56
C ASP A 75 -20.57 -5.44 21.39
N GLN A 76 -21.38 -5.72 22.41
CA GLN A 76 -22.81 -5.43 22.43
C GLN A 76 -23.14 -4.65 23.70
N GLN A 77 -23.82 -3.51 23.54
CA GLN A 77 -24.25 -2.65 24.63
C GLN A 77 -25.77 -2.55 24.65
N LEU A 78 -26.38 -2.80 25.80
CA LEU A 78 -27.81 -2.56 26.02
C LEU A 78 -28.02 -1.04 26.18
N VAL A 79 -28.88 -0.46 25.35
CA VAL A 79 -29.18 0.99 25.38
C VAL A 79 -30.47 1.26 26.15
N SER A 80 -31.51 0.45 25.92
CA SER A 80 -32.80 0.56 26.63
C SER A 80 -33.50 -0.81 26.72
N ASN A 81 -34.39 -0.96 27.72
CA ASN A 81 -35.19 -2.17 27.98
C ASN A 81 -35.82 -2.80 26.71
N PRO A 82 -36.11 -4.11 26.72
CA PRO A 82 -35.21 -5.25 26.93
C PRO A 82 -34.48 -5.68 25.64
N ASP A 83 -34.80 -5.08 24.48
CA ASP A 83 -34.37 -5.57 23.16
C ASP A 83 -33.60 -4.53 22.31
N ASN A 84 -33.33 -3.33 22.84
CA ASN A 84 -32.60 -2.30 22.11
C ASN A 84 -31.11 -2.37 22.38
N PHE A 85 -30.39 -3.06 21.48
CA PHE A 85 -28.95 -3.22 21.55
C PHE A 85 -28.24 -2.39 20.49
N LYS A 86 -27.11 -1.80 20.89
CA LYS A 86 -26.10 -1.29 19.96
C LYS A 86 -24.95 -2.27 19.84
N PHE A 87 -24.55 -2.52 18.60
CA PHE A 87 -23.48 -3.44 18.26
C PHE A 87 -22.29 -2.65 17.73
N THR A 88 -21.10 -2.96 18.24
CA THR A 88 -19.85 -2.37 17.77
C THR A 88 -18.94 -3.47 17.27
N PHE A 89 -18.52 -3.35 16.02
CA PHE A 89 -17.52 -4.21 15.41
C PHE A 89 -16.22 -3.41 15.30
N SER A 90 -15.28 -3.68 16.20
CA SER A 90 -13.95 -3.07 16.14
C SER A 90 -13.08 -3.90 15.20
N VAL A 91 -12.78 -3.33 14.04
CA VAL A 91 -12.02 -3.95 12.96
C VAL A 91 -10.63 -3.34 12.92
N GLU A 92 -9.62 -4.18 13.13
CA GLU A 92 -8.21 -3.78 13.04
C GLU A 92 -7.55 -4.48 11.85
N ILE A 93 -7.12 -3.69 10.86
CA ILE A 93 -6.32 -4.14 9.72
C ILE A 93 -4.87 -4.30 10.16
N SER A 94 -4.17 -5.29 9.60
CA SER A 94 -2.73 -5.44 9.79
C SER A 94 -1.98 -4.12 9.51
N PRO A 95 -1.05 -3.69 10.38
CA PRO A 95 -0.23 -2.50 10.16
C PRO A 95 0.88 -2.70 9.10
N VAL A 96 0.95 -3.87 8.46
CA VAL A 96 1.91 -4.14 7.39
C VAL A 96 1.36 -3.63 6.06
N CYS A 97 2.13 -2.79 5.40
CA CYS A 97 1.78 -2.18 4.13
C CYS A 97 2.64 -2.71 2.99
N ARG A 98 2.17 -2.51 1.76
CA ARG A 98 2.98 -2.77 0.56
C ARG A 98 4.23 -1.88 0.59
N GLU A 99 5.36 -2.42 0.12
CA GLU A 99 6.70 -1.80 0.10
C GLU A 99 7.40 -1.74 1.46
N ASP A 100 6.78 -2.19 2.54
CA ASP A 100 7.44 -2.27 3.84
C ASP A 100 8.59 -3.27 3.84
N LEU A 101 9.71 -2.88 4.46
CA LEU A 101 10.80 -3.78 4.79
C LEU A 101 10.54 -4.39 6.17
N ILE A 102 10.64 -5.70 6.29
CA ILE A 102 10.28 -6.44 7.51
C ILE A 102 11.45 -7.31 7.95
N CYS A 103 11.78 -7.20 9.24
CA CYS A 103 12.68 -8.10 9.95
C CYS A 103 11.82 -9.23 10.53
N LEU A 104 11.87 -10.43 9.94
CA LEU A 104 11.14 -11.59 10.44
C LEU A 104 11.93 -12.25 11.58
N PRO A 105 11.27 -12.66 12.67
CA PRO A 105 11.93 -13.39 13.73
C PRO A 105 12.39 -14.77 13.22
N PRO A 106 13.48 -15.34 13.80
CA PRO A 106 14.05 -16.60 13.34
C PRO A 106 13.06 -17.77 13.26
N SER A 107 12.05 -17.79 14.14
CA SER A 107 11.00 -18.81 14.17
C SER A 107 10.09 -18.80 12.94
N LEU A 108 10.05 -17.69 12.21
CA LEU A 108 9.16 -17.45 11.06
C LEU A 108 9.96 -17.35 9.74
N GLY A 109 11.29 -17.38 9.82
CA GLY A 109 12.24 -17.00 8.77
C GLY A 109 12.68 -18.12 7.82
N ASN A 110 11.82 -19.08 7.46
CA ASN A 110 12.18 -20.13 6.47
C ASN A 110 12.61 -19.55 5.11
N ILE A 111 12.17 -18.33 4.79
CA ILE A 111 12.54 -17.60 3.57
C ILE A 111 13.73 -16.65 3.74
N GLY A 112 14.12 -16.34 4.99
CA GLY A 112 15.15 -15.35 5.34
C GLY A 112 14.65 -14.35 6.39
N PRO A 113 15.58 -13.69 7.12
CA PRO A 113 15.22 -12.72 8.17
C PRO A 113 14.81 -11.34 7.64
N LEU A 114 15.15 -10.97 6.39
CA LEU A 114 14.80 -9.68 5.81
C LEU A 114 13.94 -9.88 4.57
N VAL A 115 12.71 -9.37 4.60
CA VAL A 115 11.73 -9.56 3.53
C VAL A 115 11.02 -8.26 3.21
N ILE A 116 10.48 -8.17 2.00
CA ILE A 116 9.69 -7.04 1.52
C ILE A 116 8.24 -7.49 1.43
N CYS A 117 7.32 -6.66 1.91
CA CYS A 117 5.90 -6.85 1.64
C CYS A 117 5.58 -6.39 0.20
N THR A 118 5.38 -7.33 -0.71
CA THR A 118 5.12 -7.01 -2.12
C THR A 118 3.65 -6.73 -2.40
N GLN A 119 2.75 -7.33 -1.62
CA GLN A 119 1.32 -7.23 -1.83
C GLN A 119 0.55 -7.46 -0.52
N VAL A 120 -0.52 -6.68 -0.32
CA VAL A 120 -1.50 -6.89 0.74
C VAL A 120 -2.88 -7.01 0.10
N THR A 121 -3.46 -8.20 0.16
CA THR A 121 -4.84 -8.50 -0.26
C THR A 121 -5.56 -9.20 0.90
N ASN A 122 -6.17 -10.36 0.72
CA ASN A 122 -6.60 -11.19 1.85
C ASN A 122 -5.42 -11.91 2.55
N THR A 123 -4.26 -11.91 1.91
CA THR A 123 -2.99 -12.45 2.42
C THR A 123 -1.90 -11.39 2.31
N ILE A 124 -0.92 -11.44 3.21
CA ILE A 124 0.31 -10.65 3.13
C ILE A 124 1.34 -11.47 2.34
N ALA A 125 1.77 -10.96 1.19
CA ALA A 125 2.81 -11.57 0.36
C ALA A 125 4.18 -10.99 0.72
N LEU A 126 5.10 -11.88 1.10
CA LEU A 126 6.47 -11.53 1.49
C LEU A 126 7.45 -12.09 0.48
N LEU A 127 8.47 -11.31 0.14
CA LEU A 127 9.54 -11.68 -0.79
C LEU A 127 10.90 -11.41 -0.15
N GLU A 128 11.80 -12.39 -0.14
CA GLU A 128 13.20 -12.19 0.18
C GLU A 128 13.94 -11.71 -1.08
N PRO A 129 14.52 -10.49 -1.07
CA PRO A 129 15.02 -9.83 -2.29
C PRO A 129 16.28 -10.45 -2.92
N HIS A 130 17.06 -11.27 -2.22
CA HIS A 130 18.34 -11.83 -2.71
C HIS A 130 18.21 -13.23 -3.30
N THR A 131 17.14 -13.94 -2.95
CA THR A 131 16.88 -15.34 -3.30
C THR A 131 15.56 -15.52 -4.04
N LEU A 132 14.70 -14.50 -4.07
CA LEU A 132 13.32 -14.55 -4.59
C LEU A 132 12.42 -15.58 -3.88
N ARG A 133 12.82 -16.07 -2.72
CA ARG A 133 11.96 -16.90 -1.89
C ARG A 133 10.79 -16.06 -1.42
N HIS A 134 9.60 -16.63 -1.48
CA HIS A 134 8.38 -15.94 -1.10
C HIS A 134 7.54 -16.78 -0.16
N CYS A 135 6.72 -16.12 0.64
CA CYS A 135 5.71 -16.79 1.44
C CYS A 135 4.45 -15.92 1.52
N PHE A 136 3.34 -16.55 1.87
CA PHE A 136 2.05 -15.90 2.01
C PHE A 136 1.52 -16.16 3.40
N TRP A 137 1.06 -15.10 4.04
CA TRP A 137 0.51 -15.14 5.38
C TRP A 137 -0.95 -14.77 5.33
N ASP A 138 -1.81 -15.70 5.74
CA ASP A 138 -3.21 -15.35 5.97
C ASP A 138 -3.36 -14.54 7.26
N SER A 139 -4.56 -14.00 7.46
CA SER A 139 -4.84 -13.18 8.63
C SER A 139 -4.67 -13.94 9.95
N ARG A 140 -4.94 -15.25 10.01
CA ARG A 140 -4.80 -16.04 11.25
C ARG A 140 -3.34 -16.23 11.61
N GLN A 141 -2.51 -16.60 10.62
CA GLN A 141 -1.07 -16.73 10.78
C GLN A 141 -0.45 -15.42 11.26
N TYR A 142 -0.80 -14.30 10.63
CA TYR A 142 -0.31 -12.97 11.02
C TYR A 142 -0.65 -12.63 12.47
N TRP A 143 -1.91 -12.77 12.91
CA TRP A 143 -2.29 -12.41 14.27
C TRP A 143 -1.78 -13.40 15.33
N SER A 144 -1.46 -14.64 14.94
CA SER A 144 -0.85 -15.62 15.85
C SER A 144 0.63 -15.38 16.11
N SER A 145 1.33 -14.71 15.19
CA SER A 145 2.75 -14.39 15.29
C SER A 145 3.02 -13.08 14.57
N SER A 146 2.53 -11.99 15.15
CA SER A 146 2.55 -10.67 14.51
C SER A 146 3.96 -10.11 14.45
N PHE A 147 4.23 -9.41 13.34
CA PHE A 147 5.45 -8.66 13.11
C PHE A 147 5.09 -7.25 12.65
N LYS A 148 6.05 -6.34 12.80
CA LYS A 148 5.93 -4.93 12.39
C LYS A 148 6.90 -4.63 11.26
N SER A 149 6.58 -3.60 10.50
CA SER A 149 7.52 -3.01 9.55
C SER A 149 8.78 -2.52 10.29
N LEU A 150 9.94 -2.86 9.75
CA LEU A 150 11.23 -2.32 10.17
C LEU A 150 11.42 -0.91 9.61
N LEU A 151 11.11 -0.73 8.32
CA LEU A 151 11.14 0.54 7.61
C LEU A 151 9.89 0.66 6.73
N SER A 152 9.19 1.79 6.85
CA SER A 152 7.98 2.08 6.09
C SER A 152 8.27 2.82 4.80
N SER A 153 7.32 2.87 3.86
CA SER A 153 7.50 3.54 2.55
C SER A 153 7.92 5.02 2.65
N ARG A 154 7.69 5.68 3.79
CA ARG A 154 8.11 7.07 4.06
C ARG A 154 9.62 7.24 4.21
N GLN A 155 10.35 6.17 4.46
CA GLN A 155 11.81 6.17 4.67
C GLN A 155 12.57 5.76 3.40
N LEU A 156 11.89 5.68 2.26
CA LEU A 156 12.52 5.37 0.98
C LEU A 156 13.43 6.53 0.53
N VAL A 157 14.62 6.16 0.07
CA VAL A 157 15.63 7.09 -0.45
C VAL A 157 15.81 6.84 -1.94
N ASP A 158 16.05 7.91 -2.70
CA ASP A 158 16.27 7.82 -4.14
C ASP A 158 17.72 7.46 -4.50
N TYR A 159 17.86 6.46 -5.36
CA TYR A 159 19.12 5.91 -5.84
C TYR A 159 19.20 6.00 -7.36
N LEU A 160 20.34 6.48 -7.86
CA LEU A 160 20.68 6.42 -9.27
C LEU A 160 21.32 5.08 -9.60
N ILE A 161 20.81 4.42 -10.64
CA ILE A 161 21.32 3.15 -11.14
C ILE A 161 22.55 3.40 -12.03
N LEU A 162 23.71 2.89 -11.61
CA LEU A 162 24.97 3.02 -12.34
C LEU A 162 25.21 1.85 -13.30
N ASP A 163 24.88 0.63 -12.86
CA ASP A 163 25.01 -0.60 -13.65
C ASP A 163 24.08 -1.69 -13.09
N VAL A 164 23.62 -2.61 -13.96
CA VAL A 164 22.73 -3.72 -13.58
C VAL A 164 23.10 -4.97 -14.40
N LYS A 165 23.37 -6.09 -13.72
CA LYS A 165 23.75 -7.36 -14.36
C LYS A 165 22.83 -8.49 -13.93
N ARG A 166 22.30 -9.22 -14.91
CA ARG A 166 21.38 -10.35 -14.64
C ARG A 166 22.12 -11.51 -14.01
N VAL A 167 21.55 -12.07 -12.94
CA VAL A 167 22.09 -13.23 -12.21
C VAL A 167 21.22 -14.47 -12.44
N SER A 168 19.90 -14.32 -12.44
CA SER A 168 18.96 -15.44 -12.57
C SER A 168 17.98 -15.27 -13.72
N CYS A 169 17.32 -16.37 -14.07
CA CYS A 169 16.12 -16.36 -14.90
C CYS A 169 14.97 -15.62 -14.19
N GLU A 170 14.00 -15.21 -15.00
CA GLU A 170 12.76 -14.59 -14.52
C GLU A 170 11.86 -15.63 -13.86
N VAL A 171 11.23 -15.24 -12.75
CA VAL A 171 10.24 -16.01 -12.00
C VAL A 171 8.96 -15.18 -11.94
N ASP A 172 7.82 -15.81 -12.19
CA ASP A 172 6.51 -15.21 -12.01
C ASP A 172 5.95 -15.61 -10.63
N ILE A 173 5.61 -14.61 -9.82
CA ILE A 173 4.96 -14.79 -8.54
C ILE A 173 3.66 -13.98 -8.58
N ARG A 174 2.53 -14.68 -8.67
CA ARG A 174 1.17 -14.09 -8.74
C ARG A 174 0.99 -13.06 -9.88
N GLY A 175 1.58 -13.29 -11.04
CA GLY A 175 1.50 -12.37 -12.19
C GLY A 175 2.46 -11.19 -12.10
N SER A 176 3.26 -11.10 -11.03
CA SER A 176 4.38 -10.18 -10.92
C SER A 176 5.68 -10.89 -11.30
N LYS A 177 6.41 -10.29 -12.23
CA LYS A 177 7.70 -10.81 -12.70
C LYS A 177 8.82 -10.35 -11.76
N TYR A 178 9.72 -11.27 -11.45
CA TYR A 178 10.90 -11.00 -10.65
C TYR A 178 12.11 -11.68 -11.26
N ALA A 179 13.28 -11.08 -11.09
CA ALA A 179 14.54 -11.67 -11.52
C ALA A 179 15.68 -11.08 -10.69
N LEU A 180 16.66 -11.91 -10.34
CA LEU A 180 17.81 -11.45 -9.58
C LEU A 180 18.79 -10.76 -10.51
N TYR A 181 19.19 -9.57 -10.08
CA TYR A 181 20.27 -8.80 -10.70
C TYR A 181 21.21 -8.28 -9.61
N ASP A 182 22.49 -8.22 -9.93
CA ASP A 182 23.45 -7.45 -9.15
C ASP A 182 23.44 -6.01 -9.70
N ALA A 183 23.17 -5.04 -8.84
CA ALA A 183 23.04 -3.63 -9.16
C ALA A 183 24.11 -2.80 -8.44
N CYS A 184 24.64 -1.82 -9.16
CA CYS A 184 25.56 -0.81 -8.66
C CYS A 184 24.80 0.52 -8.60
N VAL A 185 24.69 1.11 -7.41
CA VAL A 185 23.86 2.30 -7.18
C VAL A 185 24.58 3.36 -6.34
N THR A 186 24.15 4.60 -6.47
CA THR A 186 24.56 5.72 -5.60
C THR A 186 23.33 6.50 -5.17
N ARG A 187 23.38 7.15 -4.00
CA ARG A 187 22.31 8.08 -3.64
C ARG A 187 22.30 9.26 -4.58
N VAL A 188 21.12 9.72 -4.93
CA VAL A 188 20.94 10.94 -5.73
C VAL A 188 21.46 12.16 -4.95
N SER A 189 21.28 12.21 -3.63
CA SER A 189 21.78 13.28 -2.76
C SER A 189 23.32 13.40 -2.73
N ASP A 190 24.02 12.32 -3.05
CA ASP A 190 25.49 12.23 -3.01
C ASP A 190 26.11 12.51 -4.39
N PHE A 191 25.28 12.62 -5.42
CA PHE A 191 25.71 12.88 -6.79
C PHE A 191 26.39 14.26 -6.86
N GLY A 192 27.62 14.29 -7.39
CA GLY A 192 28.45 15.52 -7.45
C GLY A 192 29.29 15.82 -6.20
N LYS A 193 29.18 15.02 -5.13
CA LYS A 193 30.11 15.03 -3.98
C LYS A 193 31.01 13.79 -4.04
N LYS A 194 31.69 13.46 -2.94
CA LYS A 194 32.34 12.15 -2.78
C LYS A 194 31.24 11.08 -2.76
N TYR A 195 30.84 10.60 -3.94
CA TYR A 195 29.73 9.67 -4.09
C TYR A 195 30.15 8.27 -3.61
N ARG A 196 29.36 7.70 -2.70
CA ARG A 196 29.54 6.33 -2.22
C ARG A 196 28.77 5.40 -3.15
N ILE A 197 29.48 4.41 -3.70
CA ILE A 197 28.88 3.36 -4.51
C ILE A 197 28.46 2.21 -3.59
N PHE A 198 27.23 1.74 -3.78
CA PHE A 198 26.67 0.57 -3.13
C PHE A 198 26.48 -0.54 -4.16
N ASN A 199 26.90 -1.76 -3.82
CA ASN A 199 26.59 -2.96 -4.60
C ASN A 199 25.50 -3.73 -3.84
N THR A 200 24.42 -4.08 -4.52
CA THR A 200 23.31 -4.83 -3.92
C THR A 200 22.69 -5.79 -4.92
N ARG A 201 22.07 -6.85 -4.43
CA ARG A 201 21.24 -7.73 -5.24
C ARG A 201 19.80 -7.28 -5.16
N THR A 202 19.13 -7.23 -6.30
CA THR A 202 17.75 -6.75 -6.41
C THR A 202 16.86 -7.72 -7.18
N HIS A 203 15.59 -7.74 -6.81
CA HIS A 203 14.51 -8.50 -7.44
C HIS A 203 13.88 -7.76 -8.64
N LEU A 204 14.21 -6.48 -8.83
CA LEU A 204 13.59 -5.55 -9.78
C LEU A 204 14.45 -5.26 -11.01
N GLY A 205 15.58 -5.94 -11.18
CA GLY A 205 16.54 -5.56 -12.22
C GLY A 205 16.01 -5.68 -13.65
N HIS A 206 14.93 -6.43 -13.88
CA HIS A 206 14.24 -6.48 -15.17
C HIS A 206 13.53 -5.16 -15.54
N LEU A 207 13.28 -4.28 -14.57
CA LEU A 207 12.70 -2.94 -14.77
C LEU A 207 13.77 -1.84 -14.85
N LEU A 208 14.98 -2.12 -14.39
CA LEU A 208 16.03 -1.13 -14.18
C LEU A 208 17.07 -1.17 -15.31
N SER A 209 17.36 0.00 -15.84
CA SER A 209 18.45 0.26 -16.77
C SER A 209 19.43 1.27 -16.16
N ARG A 210 20.65 1.32 -16.68
CA ARG A 210 21.61 2.36 -16.29
C ARG A 210 21.02 3.75 -16.54
N GLY A 211 21.15 4.64 -15.55
CA GLY A 211 20.58 5.98 -15.56
C GLY A 211 19.15 6.07 -15.03
N ASP A 212 18.47 4.94 -14.78
CA ASP A 212 17.18 4.97 -14.09
C ASP A 212 17.35 5.36 -12.62
N HIS A 213 16.25 5.78 -12.01
CA HIS A 213 16.13 6.01 -10.58
C HIS A 213 15.37 4.86 -9.91
N ALA A 214 15.72 4.54 -8.66
CA ALA A 214 15.04 3.54 -7.85
C ALA A 214 14.94 4.00 -6.40
N LEU A 215 13.79 3.75 -5.78
CA LEU A 215 13.59 3.95 -4.35
C LEU A 215 14.02 2.71 -3.59
N GLY A 216 14.77 2.91 -2.51
CA GLY A 216 15.26 1.84 -1.66
C GLY A 216 15.52 2.27 -0.23
N TYR A 217 15.74 1.28 0.63
CA TYR A 217 16.12 1.51 2.03
C TYR A 217 17.61 1.39 2.21
N GLU A 218 18.17 2.27 3.03
CA GLU A 218 19.46 2.02 3.68
C GLU A 218 19.21 1.21 4.96
N VAL A 219 19.76 0.00 5.01
CA VAL A 219 19.62 -0.88 6.18
C VAL A 219 20.70 -0.57 7.22
N HIS A 220 21.89 -0.19 6.76
CA HIS A 220 23.05 0.11 7.59
C HIS A 220 22.83 1.41 8.40
N GLY A 221 22.41 1.27 9.66
CA GLY A 221 22.06 2.39 10.55
C GLY A 221 20.73 2.19 11.28
N THR A 222 19.95 1.18 10.89
CA THR A 222 18.73 0.82 11.59
C THR A 222 19.05 0.02 12.85
N ASN A 223 19.29 0.71 13.97
CA ASN A 223 19.67 0.12 15.26
C ASN A 223 18.56 -0.73 15.93
N ASN A 224 17.38 -0.81 15.32
CA ASN A 224 16.15 -1.26 15.97
C ASN A 224 15.88 -2.77 15.90
N CYS A 225 16.61 -3.55 15.09
CA CYS A 225 16.43 -5.01 15.06
C CYS A 225 17.69 -5.70 15.60
N ILE A 226 17.58 -6.37 16.75
CA ILE A 226 18.69 -7.15 17.34
C ILE A 226 19.12 -8.28 16.39
N GLU A 227 18.17 -8.82 15.63
CA GLU A 227 18.40 -9.84 14.61
C GLU A 227 19.28 -9.30 13.46
N LEU A 228 19.28 -7.97 13.23
CA LEU A 228 20.16 -7.35 12.24
C LEU A 228 21.65 -7.40 12.63
N LYS A 229 21.98 -7.57 13.91
CA LYS A 229 23.36 -7.49 14.41
C LYS A 229 24.18 -8.76 14.16
N ASN A 230 23.50 -9.89 13.93
CA ASN A 230 24.14 -11.21 13.84
C ASN A 230 24.11 -11.82 12.43
N CYS A 231 23.54 -11.14 11.42
CA CYS A 231 23.58 -11.61 10.04
C CYS A 231 24.18 -10.55 9.10
N LEU A 232 24.72 -11.02 7.98
CA LEU A 232 25.23 -10.17 6.91
C LEU A 232 24.05 -9.62 6.10
N PHE A 233 23.53 -8.47 6.50
CA PHE A 233 22.47 -7.78 5.75
C PHE A 233 23.07 -6.90 4.64
N PRO A 234 22.35 -6.72 3.53
CA PRO A 234 22.74 -5.75 2.51
C PRO A 234 22.76 -4.34 3.09
N GLU A 235 23.63 -3.48 2.58
CA GLU A 235 23.61 -2.05 2.96
C GLU A 235 22.36 -1.34 2.40
N VAL A 236 21.94 -1.75 1.20
CA VAL A 236 20.83 -1.14 0.45
C VAL A 236 19.89 -2.22 -0.06
N VAL A 237 18.58 -2.01 0.09
CA VAL A 237 17.54 -2.84 -0.52
C VAL A 237 16.68 -1.98 -1.43
N LEU A 238 16.70 -2.24 -2.74
CA LEU A 238 15.85 -1.54 -3.71
C LEU A 238 14.43 -2.11 -3.66
N ILE A 239 13.43 -1.23 -3.69
CA ILE A 239 12.02 -1.55 -3.44
C ILE A 239 11.12 -1.28 -4.66
N LYS A 240 11.37 -0.19 -5.38
CA LYS A 240 10.67 0.12 -6.64
C LYS A 240 11.48 1.01 -7.56
N LYS A 241 11.19 0.96 -8.86
CA LYS A 241 11.67 1.96 -9.82
C LYS A 241 11.00 3.31 -9.53
N SER A 242 11.76 4.39 -9.63
CA SER A 242 11.27 5.75 -9.49
C SER A 242 11.12 6.39 -10.86
N TYR A 243 10.01 7.07 -11.08
CA TYR A 243 9.73 7.83 -12.29
C TYR A 243 9.65 9.34 -12.02
N GLU A 244 10.03 9.79 -10.81
CA GLU A 244 9.82 11.17 -10.35
C GLU A 244 10.47 12.21 -11.27
N GLU A 245 11.71 11.97 -11.72
CA GLU A 245 12.40 12.89 -12.64
C GLU A 245 11.65 13.05 -13.98
N LYS A 246 11.07 11.96 -14.50
CA LYS A 246 10.27 11.98 -15.73
C LYS A 246 8.90 12.63 -15.48
N ARG A 247 8.30 12.43 -14.30
CA ARG A 247 7.01 13.02 -13.90
C ARG A 247 7.12 14.54 -13.68
N GLN A 248 8.22 15.05 -13.12
CA GLN A 248 8.43 16.48 -12.91
C GLN A 248 8.38 17.29 -14.22
N LYS A 249 8.86 16.72 -15.33
CA LYS A 249 8.75 17.33 -16.67
C LYS A 249 7.31 17.45 -17.16
N LYS A 250 6.37 16.71 -16.58
CA LYS A 250 4.93 16.69 -16.90
C LYS A 250 4.05 17.30 -15.81
N SER A 251 4.66 17.87 -14.76
CA SER A 251 3.94 18.42 -13.61
C SER A 251 2.94 19.49 -14.04
N GLY A 252 1.71 19.43 -13.49
CA GLY A 252 0.64 20.39 -13.75
C GLY A 252 -0.42 19.98 -14.78
N LYS A 253 -0.26 18.84 -15.47
CA LYS A 253 -1.31 18.29 -16.34
C LYS A 253 -2.27 17.38 -15.57
N PRO A 254 -3.59 17.50 -15.76
CA PRO A 254 -4.54 16.56 -15.17
C PRO A 254 -4.36 15.16 -15.75
N ARG A 255 -4.71 14.12 -14.97
CA ARG A 255 -4.77 12.74 -15.46
C ARG A 255 -5.96 12.57 -16.40
N SER A 256 -5.85 11.63 -17.35
CA SER A 256 -6.94 11.22 -18.24
C SER A 256 -8.09 10.50 -17.52
N TRP A 257 -7.89 10.15 -16.26
CA TRP A 257 -8.80 9.38 -15.44
C TRP A 257 -8.97 9.98 -14.04
N LYS A 258 -10.07 9.61 -13.39
CA LYS A 258 -10.39 9.96 -12.00
C LYS A 258 -11.00 8.77 -11.27
N LEU A 259 -11.01 8.84 -9.94
CA LEU A 259 -11.71 7.90 -9.07
C LEU A 259 -12.98 8.53 -8.53
N LYS A 260 -13.95 7.69 -8.19
CA LYS A 260 -15.08 8.10 -7.34
C LYS A 260 -14.64 7.98 -5.88
N SER A 261 -15.24 8.77 -5.01
CA SER A 261 -15.01 8.75 -3.56
C SER A 261 -16.32 8.47 -2.85
N LEU A 262 -16.25 7.84 -1.68
CA LEU A 262 -17.38 7.69 -0.79
C LEU A 262 -17.71 9.05 -0.17
N GLU A 263 -19.01 9.31 -0.01
CA GLU A 263 -19.46 10.47 0.75
C GLU A 263 -19.22 10.22 2.24
N MET A 264 -18.22 10.89 2.82
CA MET A 264 -17.84 10.76 4.23
C MET A 264 -17.99 12.08 4.99
N GLU A 265 -18.56 12.02 6.19
CA GLU A 265 -18.51 13.11 7.15
C GLU A 265 -17.14 13.14 7.85
N VAL A 266 -16.50 14.31 7.96
CA VAL A 266 -15.20 14.43 8.64
C VAL A 266 -15.44 14.75 10.12
N ASP A 267 -15.04 13.84 11.00
CA ASP A 267 -15.08 14.04 12.45
C ASP A 267 -14.09 15.12 12.89
N ASP A 268 -14.38 15.79 14.01
CA ASP A 268 -13.48 16.84 14.55
C ASP A 268 -12.08 16.30 14.89
N SER A 269 -11.96 15.01 15.23
CA SER A 269 -10.65 14.37 15.43
C SER A 269 -9.78 14.31 14.17
N ALA A 270 -10.37 14.39 12.97
CA ALA A 270 -9.68 14.36 11.68
C ALA A 270 -9.40 15.77 11.11
N LYS A 271 -9.94 16.84 11.72
CA LYS A 271 -9.79 18.22 11.23
C LYS A 271 -8.46 18.84 11.68
N GLY A 272 -7.69 19.35 10.72
CA GLY A 272 -6.76 20.46 10.97
C GLY A 272 -5.27 20.17 11.17
N LYS A 273 -4.74 18.99 10.85
CA LYS A 273 -3.27 18.76 10.94
C LYS A 273 -2.59 18.00 9.80
N ASP A 274 -3.33 17.57 8.77
CA ASP A 274 -2.80 16.54 7.87
C ASP A 274 -3.37 16.60 6.45
N ASP A 275 -4.01 17.71 6.04
CA ASP A 275 -4.70 17.75 4.74
C ASP A 275 -3.72 17.77 3.56
N GLU A 276 -2.59 18.48 3.68
CA GLU A 276 -1.53 18.49 2.68
C GLU A 276 -0.84 17.14 2.57
N GLU A 277 -0.49 16.53 3.71
CA GLU A 277 0.15 15.22 3.78
C GLU A 277 -0.79 14.12 3.27
N ARG A 278 -2.07 14.14 3.65
CA ARG A 278 -3.10 13.25 3.09
C ARG A 278 -3.27 13.44 1.58
N SER A 279 -3.20 14.67 1.08
CA SER A 279 -3.27 14.94 -0.36
C SER A 279 -2.05 14.38 -1.08
N ALA A 280 -0.85 14.50 -0.50
CA ALA A 280 0.37 13.89 -1.03
C ALA A 280 0.31 12.36 -1.00
N GLU A 281 -0.28 11.76 0.03
CA GLU A 281 -0.50 10.32 0.11
C GLU A 281 -1.53 9.82 -0.89
N TYR A 282 -2.59 10.57 -1.12
CA TYR A 282 -3.59 10.26 -2.13
C TYR A 282 -2.97 10.32 -3.54
N GLU A 283 -2.16 11.34 -3.81
CA GLU A 283 -1.37 11.44 -5.04
C GLU A 283 -0.43 10.24 -5.20
N GLN A 284 0.27 9.82 -4.14
CA GLN A 284 1.10 8.61 -4.18
C GLN A 284 0.29 7.35 -4.47
N PHE A 285 -0.92 7.23 -3.90
CA PHE A 285 -1.85 6.13 -4.21
C PHE A 285 -2.27 6.12 -5.68
N LEU A 286 -2.55 7.28 -6.30
CA LEU A 286 -2.84 7.36 -7.73
C LEU A 286 -1.66 6.90 -8.60
N ARG A 287 -0.43 7.25 -8.19
CA ARG A 287 0.80 6.78 -8.86
C ARG A 287 0.97 5.27 -8.75
N ASP A 288 0.66 4.70 -7.58
CA ASP A 288 0.72 3.26 -7.39
C ASP A 288 -0.25 2.51 -8.31
N LEU A 289 -1.43 3.10 -8.61
CA LEU A 289 -2.39 2.54 -9.58
C LEU A 289 -1.87 2.63 -11.02
N GLU A 290 -1.15 3.69 -11.39
CA GLU A 290 -0.53 3.81 -12.70
C GLU A 290 0.54 2.72 -12.92
N GLU A 291 1.37 2.50 -11.89
CA GLU A 291 2.54 1.63 -11.93
C GLU A 291 2.20 0.15 -11.72
N ASN A 292 1.14 -0.17 -10.96
CA ASN A 292 0.79 -1.55 -10.64
C ASN A 292 -0.54 -1.98 -11.29
N ARG A 293 -0.42 -2.78 -12.36
CA ARG A 293 -1.57 -3.35 -13.09
C ARG A 293 -2.46 -4.25 -12.25
N GLU A 294 -1.90 -5.04 -11.34
CA GLU A 294 -2.66 -5.96 -10.49
C GLU A 294 -3.57 -5.18 -9.52
N MET A 295 -3.03 -4.15 -8.88
CA MET A 295 -3.76 -3.25 -8.00
C MET A 295 -4.91 -2.57 -8.76
N ARG A 296 -4.60 -2.08 -9.96
CA ARG A 296 -5.52 -1.39 -10.88
C ARG A 296 -6.68 -2.27 -11.35
N THR A 297 -6.45 -3.57 -11.56
CA THR A 297 -7.47 -4.52 -12.04
C THR A 297 -8.70 -4.57 -11.13
N ASN A 298 -8.50 -4.29 -9.84
CA ASN A 298 -9.58 -4.31 -8.84
C ASN A 298 -10.19 -2.93 -8.56
N VAL A 299 -9.87 -1.90 -9.35
CA VAL A 299 -10.37 -0.53 -9.17
C VAL A 299 -11.16 -0.12 -10.42
N SER A 300 -12.26 0.61 -10.22
CA SER A 300 -13.04 1.20 -11.33
C SER A 300 -12.49 2.58 -11.64
N LEU A 301 -11.97 2.77 -12.86
CA LEU A 301 -11.38 4.02 -13.32
C LEU A 301 -12.35 4.73 -14.26
N TYR A 302 -12.54 6.03 -14.10
CA TYR A 302 -13.49 6.81 -14.89
C TYR A 302 -12.77 7.86 -15.73
N ARG A 303 -13.29 8.15 -16.92
CA ARG A 303 -12.74 9.18 -17.79
C ARG A 303 -12.81 10.57 -17.14
N ASN A 304 -11.72 11.32 -17.25
CA ASN A 304 -11.69 12.72 -16.83
C ASN A 304 -12.08 13.63 -18.02
N LYS A 305 -13.22 14.30 -17.92
CA LYS A 305 -13.73 15.22 -18.96
C LYS A 305 -12.87 16.48 -19.12
N GLU A 306 -12.09 16.83 -18.11
CA GLU A 306 -11.19 18.00 -18.12
C GLU A 306 -9.84 17.69 -18.77
N TYR A 307 -9.57 16.41 -19.08
CA TYR A 307 -8.33 16.02 -19.71
C TYR A 307 -8.31 16.41 -21.19
N GLN A 308 -7.29 17.18 -21.58
CA GLN A 308 -6.98 17.45 -22.97
C GLN A 308 -5.75 16.62 -23.38
N PRO A 309 -5.87 15.73 -24.38
CA PRO A 309 -4.74 14.97 -24.90
C PRO A 309 -3.65 15.92 -25.40
N SER A 310 -2.41 15.73 -24.93
CA SER A 310 -1.26 16.45 -25.47
C SER A 310 -0.43 15.55 -26.37
N GLU A 311 0.00 16.05 -27.53
CA GLU A 311 0.77 15.35 -28.58
C GLU A 311 2.13 14.76 -28.12
N ILE A 312 2.54 14.99 -26.87
CA ILE A 312 3.84 14.61 -26.29
C ILE A 312 3.75 13.30 -25.47
N ALA A 313 2.60 12.61 -25.47
CA ALA A 313 2.38 11.48 -24.55
C ALA A 313 2.99 10.14 -25.01
N GLU A 314 3.27 9.98 -26.30
CA GLU A 314 3.72 8.72 -26.89
C GLU A 314 5.25 8.67 -26.98
N GLY A 315 5.92 8.25 -25.91
CA GLY A 315 7.38 8.02 -25.97
C GLY A 315 8.16 7.97 -24.65
N ASP A 316 7.53 8.24 -23.51
CA ASP A 316 8.22 8.13 -22.21
C ASP A 316 7.96 6.77 -21.54
N ASP A 317 8.99 6.15 -20.96
CA ASP A 317 8.89 4.92 -20.15
C ASP A 317 8.10 5.09 -18.83
N VAL A 318 7.27 6.13 -18.69
CA VAL A 318 6.44 6.36 -17.50
C VAL A 318 5.16 5.53 -17.65
N PRO A 319 4.83 4.67 -16.67
CA PRO A 319 3.59 3.91 -16.70
C PRO A 319 2.36 4.84 -16.80
N TYR A 320 1.46 4.53 -17.72
CA TYR A 320 0.19 5.24 -17.90
C TYR A 320 -0.98 4.25 -17.97
N ILE A 321 -2.19 4.77 -17.78
CA ILE A 321 -3.42 3.98 -17.90
C ILE A 321 -3.96 4.14 -19.31
N ALA A 322 -4.18 3.02 -20.00
CA ALA A 322 -4.74 3.02 -21.34
C ALA A 322 -6.21 3.49 -21.32
N LEU A 323 -6.66 4.20 -22.36
CA LEU A 323 -8.00 4.80 -22.41
C LEU A 323 -9.11 3.73 -22.48
N GLU A 324 -8.78 2.54 -22.96
CA GLU A 324 -9.65 1.37 -23.04
C GLU A 324 -10.00 0.80 -21.68
N GLU A 325 -9.18 1.06 -20.65
CA GLU A 325 -9.43 0.63 -19.27
C GLU A 325 -10.41 1.56 -18.53
N LEU A 326 -10.81 2.69 -19.15
CA LEU A 326 -11.62 3.72 -18.50
C LEU A 326 -13.11 3.56 -18.79
N LEU A 327 -13.91 3.59 -17.73
CA LEU A 327 -15.36 3.66 -17.78
C LEU A 327 -15.83 5.08 -18.09
N ASP A 328 -16.99 5.20 -18.72
CA ASP A 328 -17.69 6.47 -18.81
C ASP A 328 -18.29 6.84 -17.44
N ASP A 329 -18.37 8.15 -17.16
CA ASP A 329 -18.74 8.69 -15.85
C ASP A 329 -20.23 8.55 -15.50
#